data_AF-A0A951H9K7-F1
#
_entry.id   AF-A0A951H9K7-F1
#
_cell.length_a   1.000
_cell.length_b   1.000
_cell.length_c   1.000
_cell.angle_alpha   90.00
_cell.angle_beta   90.00
_cell.angle_gamma   90.00
#
_symmetry.space_group_name_H-M   'P 1'
#
loop_
_entity.id
_entity.type
_entity.pdbx_description
1 polymer ?
#
loop_
_entity_poly.entity_id
_entity_poly.type
_entity_poly.pdbx_seq_one_letter_code
_entity_poly.pdbx_strand_id
1 'polypeptide(L)'
;MAQGVPVTEINEEIAHDVHGGRHIVPVSVYLKVFTALMVLLVITLAAAAIDMSKPPFNMPSLNIIIAMTIAVAKAVLIVLYFMEVRYSSRITWLFSIAGFAWLSIMFAFIFSDYVSRGWLPQAPR
;
A
#
# COMPACT_ATOMS: atom_id res chain seq x y z
N MET A 1 -34.43 -46.15 -24.84
CA MET A 1 -33.31 -46.50 -23.94
C MET A 1 -32.83 -45.22 -23.29
N ALA A 2 -33.35 -44.87 -22.13
CA ALA A 2 -32.87 -43.76 -21.31
C ALA A 2 -32.94 -44.25 -19.86
N GLN A 3 -31.88 -44.91 -19.40
CA GLN A 3 -31.73 -45.27 -17.99
C GLN A 3 -31.61 -43.95 -17.22
N GLY A 4 -32.55 -43.69 -16.32
CA GLY A 4 -32.47 -42.55 -15.41
C GLY A 4 -31.27 -42.76 -14.50
N VAL A 5 -30.32 -41.83 -14.55
CA VAL A 5 -29.17 -41.81 -13.64
C VAL A 5 -29.72 -41.75 -12.19
N PRO A 6 -29.31 -42.68 -11.31
CA PRO A 6 -29.82 -42.74 -9.95
C PRO A 6 -29.44 -41.46 -9.19
N VAL A 7 -30.41 -40.83 -8.53
CA VAL A 7 -30.28 -39.55 -7.81
C VAL A 7 -29.14 -39.58 -6.76
N THR A 8 -28.71 -40.76 -6.33
CA THR A 8 -27.58 -40.97 -5.43
C THR A 8 -26.22 -40.62 -6.03
N GLU A 9 -25.99 -40.88 -7.33
CA GLU A 9 -24.74 -40.49 -8.00
C GLU A 9 -24.65 -38.96 -8.17
N ILE A 10 -25.78 -38.32 -8.49
CA ILE A 10 -25.87 -36.85 -8.58
C ILE A 10 -25.59 -36.21 -7.21
N ASN A 11 -26.06 -36.81 -6.12
CA ASN A 11 -25.79 -36.32 -4.77
C ASN A 11 -24.34 -36.56 -4.32
N GLU A 12 -23.69 -37.64 -4.76
CA GLU A 12 -22.26 -37.88 -4.49
C GLU A 12 -21.34 -36.96 -5.31
N GLU A 13 -21.66 -36.70 -6.58
CA GLU A 13 -20.94 -35.75 -7.43
C GLU A 13 -21.06 -34.31 -6.88
N ILE A 14 -22.27 -33.88 -6.50
CA ILE A 14 -22.49 -32.58 -5.86
C ILE A 14 -21.83 -32.51 -4.47
N ALA A 15 -21.82 -33.60 -3.69
CA ALA A 15 -21.15 -33.63 -2.38
C ALA A 15 -19.62 -33.59 -2.48
N HIS A 16 -19.04 -34.13 -3.55
CA HIS A 16 -17.61 -34.11 -3.80
C HIS A 16 -17.10 -32.71 -4.19
N ASP A 17 -17.93 -31.90 -4.88
CA ASP A 17 -17.56 -30.54 -5.31
C ASP A 17 -17.65 -29.47 -4.21
N VAL A 18 -18.42 -29.72 -3.14
CA VAL A 18 -18.60 -28.76 -2.03
C VAL A 18 -17.38 -28.71 -1.08
N HIS A 19 -16.50 -29.72 -1.12
CA HIS A 19 -15.32 -29.81 -0.26
C HIS A 19 -14.05 -29.15 -0.84
N GLY A 20 -14.17 -28.41 -1.95
CA GLY A 20 -13.10 -27.62 -2.55
C GLY A 20 -12.58 -26.55 -1.59
N GLY A 21 -11.50 -26.90 -0.88
CA GLY A 21 -10.91 -26.11 0.19
C GLY A 21 -10.72 -24.64 -0.17
N ARG A 22 -11.39 -23.77 0.61
CA ARG A 22 -11.06 -22.34 0.68
C ARG A 22 -9.58 -22.21 1.01
N HIS A 23 -8.74 -21.99 0.00
CA HIS A 23 -7.34 -21.65 0.16
C HIS A 23 -7.26 -20.21 0.68
N ILE A 24 -7.59 -20.04 1.96
CA ILE A 24 -7.40 -18.80 2.70
C ILE A 24 -5.90 -18.62 2.89
N VAL A 25 -5.35 -17.60 2.24
CA VAL A 25 -4.01 -17.10 2.52
C VAL A 25 -3.82 -16.95 4.03
N PRO A 26 -2.75 -17.53 4.60
CA PRO A 26 -2.64 -17.69 6.04
C PRO A 26 -2.53 -16.33 6.73
N VAL A 27 -3.38 -16.15 7.75
CA VAL A 27 -3.46 -14.94 8.60
C VAL A 27 -2.10 -14.54 9.18
N SER A 28 -1.16 -15.48 9.28
CA SER A 28 0.20 -15.26 9.75
C SER A 28 1.01 -14.28 8.90
N VAL A 29 0.76 -14.18 7.58
CA VAL A 29 1.44 -13.21 6.71
C VAL A 29 0.98 -11.79 7.05
N TYR A 30 -0.33 -11.59 7.19
CA TYR A 30 -0.91 -10.31 7.60
C TYR A 30 -0.44 -9.87 8.97
N LEU A 31 -0.32 -10.81 9.92
CA LEU A 31 0.10 -10.52 11.29
C LEU A 31 1.57 -10.07 11.36
N LYS A 32 2.45 -10.68 10.56
CA LYS A 32 3.86 -10.24 10.45
C LYS A 32 3.97 -8.82 9.88
N VAL A 33 3.22 -8.52 8.83
CA VAL A 33 3.24 -7.19 8.20
C VAL A 33 2.64 -6.15 9.14
N PHE A 34 1.56 -6.48 9.84
CA PHE A 34 0.97 -5.62 10.86
C PHE A 34 2.00 -5.26 11.95
N THR A 35 2.76 -6.23 12.45
CA THR A 35 3.83 -5.95 13.43
C THR A 35 4.93 -5.07 12.86
N ALA A 36 5.34 -5.29 11.60
CA ALA A 36 6.33 -4.43 10.94
C ALA A 36 5.82 -2.98 10.79
N LEU A 37 4.55 -2.79 10.44
CA LEU A 37 3.94 -1.45 10.37
C LEU A 37 3.85 -0.77 11.73
N MET A 38 3.53 -1.52 12.80
CA MET A 38 3.51 -0.99 14.17
C MET A 38 4.91 -0.55 14.60
N VAL A 39 5.95 -1.31 14.28
CA VAL A 39 7.34 -0.91 14.53
C VAL A 39 7.70 0.36 13.77
N LEU A 40 7.40 0.44 12.46
CA LEU A 40 7.64 1.67 11.69
C LEU A 40 6.88 2.87 12.26
N LEU A 41 5.65 2.68 12.73
CA LEU A 41 4.86 3.73 13.36
C LEU A 41 5.51 4.23 14.65
N VAL A 42 5.94 3.32 15.52
CA VAL A 42 6.64 3.67 16.77
C VAL A 42 7.94 4.41 16.45
N ILE A 43 8.67 3.99 15.41
CA ILE A 43 9.86 4.70 14.94
C ILE A 43 9.52 6.11 14.45
N THR A 44 8.45 6.30 13.67
CA THR A 44 8.01 7.65 13.27
C THR A 44 7.61 8.49 14.48
N LEU A 45 6.91 7.91 15.45
CA LEU A 45 6.49 8.61 16.66
C LEU A 45 7.70 9.03 17.50
N ALA A 46 8.69 8.15 17.63
CA ALA A 46 9.95 8.46 18.29
C ALA A 46 10.75 9.54 17.54
N ALA A 47 10.81 9.47 16.21
CA ALA A 47 11.45 10.49 15.37
C ALA A 47 10.73 11.84 15.47
N ALA A 48 9.40 11.85 15.64
CA ALA A 48 8.62 13.06 15.88
C ALA A 48 8.78 13.60 17.31
N ALA A 49 8.96 12.73 18.30
CA ALA A 49 9.20 13.13 19.68
C ALA A 49 10.63 13.66 19.91
N ILE A 50 11.60 13.15 19.16
CA ILE A 50 12.99 13.60 19.18
C ILE A 50 13.15 14.66 18.11
N ASP A 51 12.86 15.91 18.45
CA ASP A 51 13.22 17.04 17.60
C ASP A 51 14.74 17.05 17.39
N MET A 52 15.17 16.67 16.19
CA MET A 52 16.54 16.91 15.72
C MET A 52 16.85 18.41 15.52
N SER A 53 15.98 19.30 16.00
CA SER A 53 16.24 20.72 16.19
C SER A 53 16.86 21.03 17.57
N LYS A 54 16.90 20.07 18.49
CA LYS A 54 17.50 20.21 19.83
C LYS A 54 18.94 19.67 19.83
N PRO A 55 19.88 20.27 20.59
CA PRO A 55 21.29 19.90 20.55
C PRO A 55 21.47 18.40 20.88
N PRO A 56 22.30 17.65 20.12
CA PRO A 56 23.55 18.11 19.49
C PRO A 56 23.54 18.27 17.95
N PHE A 57 22.45 17.89 17.25
CA PHE A 57 22.39 17.94 15.78
C PHE A 57 21.70 19.23 15.33
N ASN A 58 22.44 20.28 14.99
CA ASN A 58 21.90 21.60 14.66
C ASN A 58 21.46 21.69 13.17
N MET A 59 20.54 20.81 12.73
CA MET A 59 20.06 20.76 11.33
C MET A 59 18.52 20.71 11.25
N PRO A 60 17.84 21.84 11.03
CA PRO A 60 16.37 21.92 10.99
C PRO A 60 15.72 21.07 9.88
N SER A 61 16.39 20.88 8.75
CA SER A 61 15.87 20.20 7.55
C SER A 61 16.03 18.68 7.59
N LEU A 62 16.72 18.09 8.56
CA LEU A 62 16.94 16.64 8.59
C LEU A 62 15.68 15.88 9.04
N ASN A 63 14.85 16.49 9.90
CA ASN A 63 13.63 15.88 10.42
C ASN A 63 12.63 15.56 9.28
N ILE A 64 12.43 16.51 8.35
CA ILE A 64 11.51 16.30 7.22
C ILE A 64 12.00 15.20 6.28
N ILE A 65 13.31 15.09 6.05
CA ILE A 65 13.90 14.05 5.20
C ILE A 65 13.66 12.68 5.84
N ILE A 66 13.98 12.53 7.12
CA ILE A 66 13.78 11.28 7.86
C ILE A 66 12.30 10.89 7.91
N ALA A 67 11.42 11.84 8.23
CA ALA A 67 9.98 11.62 8.25
C ALA A 67 9.45 11.16 6.88
N MET A 68 9.90 11.79 5.79
CA MET A 68 9.52 11.40 4.43
C MET A 68 10.07 10.03 4.03
N THR A 69 11.31 9.71 4.38
CA THR A 69 11.88 8.37 4.13
C THR A 69 11.08 7.28 4.84
N ILE A 70 10.74 7.48 6.12
CA ILE A 70 9.94 6.51 6.88
C ILE A 70 8.53 6.40 6.31
N ALA A 71 7.92 7.53 5.91
CA ALA A 71 6.60 7.53 5.27
C ALA A 71 6.59 6.74 3.96
N VAL A 72 7.60 6.90 3.10
CA VAL A 72 7.73 6.15 1.84
C VAL A 72 7.94 4.66 2.13
N ALA A 73 8.82 4.30 3.07
CA ALA A 73 9.05 2.91 3.45
C ALA A 73 7.77 2.23 3.95
N LYS A 74 6.97 2.95 4.77
CA LYS A 74 5.66 2.48 5.24
C LYS A 74 4.69 2.27 4.07
N ALA A 75 4.62 3.22 3.14
CA ALA A 75 3.75 3.11 1.97
C ALA A 75 4.10 1.90 1.09
N VAL A 76 5.40 1.63 0.87
CA VAL A 76 5.87 0.46 0.10
C VAL A 76 5.45 -0.85 0.77
N LEU A 77 5.60 -0.98 2.09
CA LEU A 77 5.13 -2.17 2.82
C LEU A 77 3.62 -2.37 2.68
N ILE A 78 2.84 -1.29 2.77
CA ILE A 78 1.37 -1.35 2.63
C ILE A 78 0.99 -1.86 1.22
N VAL A 79 1.60 -1.31 0.17
CA VAL A 79 1.28 -1.70 -1.22
C VAL A 79 1.65 -3.16 -1.49
N LEU A 80 2.82 -3.62 -1.03
CA LEU A 80 3.28 -4.97 -1.31
C LEU A 80 2.44 -6.05 -0.61
N TYR A 81 2.01 -5.78 0.62
CA TYR A 81 1.41 -6.79 1.50
C TYR A 81 -0.07 -6.56 1.80
N PHE A 82 -0.50 -5.35 2.13
CA PHE A 82 -1.91 -5.06 2.44
C PHE A 82 -2.78 -4.93 1.21
N MET A 83 -2.23 -4.43 0.10
CA MET A 83 -2.92 -4.48 -1.20
C MET A 83 -2.75 -5.82 -1.92
N GLU A 84 -2.07 -6.80 -1.29
CA GLU A 84 -1.74 -8.11 -1.88
C GLU A 84 -1.17 -8.05 -3.30
N VAL A 85 -0.56 -6.94 -3.72
CA VAL A 85 -0.04 -6.75 -5.08
C VAL A 85 0.94 -7.86 -5.47
N ARG A 86 1.68 -8.40 -4.49
CA ARG A 86 2.63 -9.49 -4.71
C ARG A 86 1.98 -10.86 -4.96
N TYR A 87 0.81 -11.11 -4.37
CA TYR A 87 0.12 -12.40 -4.36
C TYR A 87 -1.16 -12.43 -5.22
N SER A 88 -1.63 -11.26 -5.66
CA SER A 88 -2.88 -11.11 -6.39
C SER A 88 -2.73 -11.34 -7.90
N SER A 89 -3.87 -11.41 -8.58
CA SER A 89 -3.99 -11.62 -10.02
C SER A 89 -3.31 -10.50 -10.84
N ARG A 90 -2.94 -10.81 -12.10
CA ARG A 90 -2.32 -9.84 -13.02
C ARG A 90 -3.19 -8.59 -13.27
N ILE A 91 -4.51 -8.71 -13.12
CA ILE A 91 -5.46 -7.60 -13.27
C ILE A 91 -5.31 -6.60 -12.12
N THR A 92 -5.20 -7.08 -10.88
CA THR A 92 -4.97 -6.23 -9.70
C THR A 92 -3.66 -5.45 -9.82
N TRP A 93 -2.61 -6.10 -10.32
CA TRP A 93 -1.32 -5.44 -10.56
C TRP A 93 -1.42 -4.28 -11.57
N LEU A 94 -2.20 -4.47 -12.65
CA LEU A 94 -2.42 -3.44 -13.67
C LEU A 94 -3.13 -2.21 -13.10
N PHE A 95 -4.20 -2.41 -12.32
CA PHE A 95 -4.94 -1.32 -11.68
C PHE A 95 -4.09 -0.58 -10.63
N SER A 96 -3.28 -1.31 -9.83
CA SER A 96 -2.37 -0.68 -8.87
C SER A 96 -1.35 0.22 -9.56
N ILE A 97 -0.75 -0.22 -10.67
CA ILE A 97 0.18 0.61 -11.45
C ILE A 97 -0.53 1.80 -12.08
N ALA A 98 -1.73 1.60 -12.65
CA ALA A 98 -2.51 2.68 -13.22
C ALA A 98 -2.84 3.78 -12.18
N GLY A 99 -3.20 3.38 -10.96
CA GLY A 99 -3.41 4.32 -9.84
C GLY A 99 -2.16 5.11 -9.48
N PHE A 100 -1.00 4.45 -9.38
CA PHE A 100 0.28 5.12 -9.11
C PHE A 100 0.74 6.03 -10.25
N ALA A 101 0.53 5.62 -11.51
CA ALA A 101 0.81 6.44 -12.67
C ALA A 101 -0.06 7.70 -12.67
N TRP A 102 -1.36 7.56 -12.40
CA TRP A 102 -2.28 8.68 -12.30
C TRP A 102 -1.91 9.64 -11.15
N LEU A 103 -1.60 9.10 -9.96
CA LEU A 103 -1.14 9.90 -8.82
C LEU A 103 0.15 10.67 -9.14
N SER A 104 1.10 10.02 -9.80
CA SER A 104 2.39 10.63 -10.18
C SER A 104 2.19 11.81 -11.13
N ILE A 105 1.26 11.69 -12.08
CA ILE A 105 0.90 12.79 -12.99
C ILE A 105 0.30 13.97 -12.22
N MET A 106 -0.60 13.72 -11.26
CA MET A 106 -1.18 14.77 -10.42
C MET A 106 -0.11 15.49 -9.59
N PHE A 107 0.83 14.75 -9.00
CA PHE A 107 1.96 15.35 -8.28
C PHE A 107 2.84 16.20 -9.20
N ALA A 108 3.15 15.73 -10.41
CA ALA A 108 3.91 16.51 -11.38
C ALA A 108 3.23 17.86 -11.69
N PHE A 109 1.90 17.86 -11.86
CA PHE A 109 1.15 19.11 -12.08
C PHE A 109 1.14 20.02 -10.85
N ILE A 110 0.99 19.48 -9.65
CA ILE A 110 1.06 20.27 -8.41
C ILE A 110 2.42 20.95 -8.30
N PHE A 111 3.52 20.21 -8.46
CA PHE A 111 4.87 20.80 -8.41
C PHE A 111 5.09 21.83 -9.53
N SER A 112 4.60 21.56 -10.74
CA SER A 112 4.65 22.51 -11.84
C SER A 112 3.91 23.81 -11.52
N ASP A 113 2.72 23.73 -10.92
CA ASP A 113 1.96 24.91 -10.49
C ASP A 113 2.71 25.70 -9.41
N TYR A 114 3.25 25.02 -8.40
CA TYR A 114 4.05 25.67 -7.35
C TYR A 114 5.26 26.42 -7.92
N VAL A 115 5.99 25.83 -8.86
CA VAL A 115 7.15 26.48 -9.50
C VAL A 115 6.73 27.69 -10.34
N SER A 116 5.60 27.59 -11.04
CA SER A 116 5.12 28.63 -11.97
C SER A 116 4.61 29.89 -11.27
N ARG A 117 4.17 29.80 -10.00
CA ARG A 117 3.67 30.96 -9.22
C ARG A 117 4.70 32.06 -8.99
N GLY A 118 5.99 31.73 -9.02
CA GLY A 118 7.08 32.71 -8.85
C GLY A 118 7.41 33.52 -10.10
N TRP A 119 6.78 33.23 -11.25
CA TRP A 119 7.19 33.77 -12.55
C TRP A 119 6.52 35.11 -12.90
N LEU A 120 5.48 35.50 -12.17
CA LEU A 120 4.80 36.78 -12.40
C LEU A 120 5.63 37.93 -11.78
N PRO A 121 5.97 38.98 -12.56
CA PRO A 121 6.55 40.21 -12.02
C PRO A 121 5.62 40.80 -10.97
N GLN A 122 6.14 41.02 -9.77
CA GLN A 122 5.42 41.68 -8.68
C GLN A 122 5.19 43.14 -9.14
N ALA A 123 3.94 43.60 -9.28
CA ALA A 123 3.68 45.01 -9.55
C ALA A 123 4.28 45.84 -8.40
N PRO A 124 5.08 46.89 -8.68
CA PRO A 124 5.58 47.78 -7.63
C PRO A 124 4.39 48.36 -6.88
N ARG A 125 4.36 48.21 -5.55
CA ARG A 125 3.41 48.94 -4.70
C ARG A 125 3.97 50.30 -4.36
#